data_AF-A0A227JCP3-F1
#
_entry.id   AF-A0A227JCP3-F1
#
_cell.length_a   1.000
_cell.length_b   1.000
_cell.length_c   1.000
_cell.angle_alpha   90.00
_cell.angle_beta   90.00
_cell.angle_gamma   90.00
#
_symmetry.space_group_name_H-M   'P 1'
#
loop_
_entity.id
_entity.type
_entity.pdbx_description
1 polymer ?
#
loop_
_entity_poly.entity_id
_entity_poly.type
_entity_poly.pdbx_seq_one_letter_code
_entity_poly.pdbx_strand_id
1 'polypeptide(L)' 'MSELIQNVKASFEQVLGYAPSHIIQAPGRVNLIGEHTDYNDGFVLPCAINYQTVVAAAKREDNIVRVVSVDYGNA' A
#
# COMPACT_ATOMS: atom_id res chain seq x y z
N MET A 1 -5.38 -11.60 5.93
CA MET A 1 -4.92 -11.40 4.53
C MET A 1 -6.09 -11.04 3.63
N SER A 2 -7.14 -11.87 3.56
CA SER A 2 -8.38 -11.57 2.83
C SER A 2 -9.05 -10.27 3.31
N GLU A 3 -9.00 -9.99 4.61
CA GLU A 3 -9.66 -8.84 5.22
C GLU A 3 -9.17 -7.48 4.70
N LEU A 4 -7.85 -7.24 4.65
CA LEU A 4 -7.30 -5.99 4.10
C LEU A 4 -7.71 -5.77 2.64
N ILE A 5 -7.64 -6.83 1.81
CA ILE A 5 -8.04 -6.79 0.39
C ILE A 5 -9.52 -6.45 0.27
N GLN A 6 -10.38 -7.09 1.07
CA GLN A 6 -11.82 -6.80 1.05
C GLN A 6 -12.12 -5.38 1.52
N ASN A 7 -11.45 -4.92 2.58
CA ASN A 7 -11.65 -3.58 3.11
C ASN A 7 -11.28 -2.49 2.09
N VAL A 8 -10.12 -2.61 1.44
CA VAL A 8 -9.71 -1.60 0.43
C VAL A 8 -10.56 -1.67 -0.83
N LYS A 9 -11.05 -2.85 -1.24
CA LYS A 9 -11.99 -2.98 -2.37
C LYS A 9 -13.32 -2.28 -2.07
N ALA A 10 -13.92 -2.60 -0.93
CA ALA A 10 -15.18 -2.01 -0.51
C ALA A 10 -15.06 -0.48 -0.36
N SER A 11 -14.00 -0.02 0.32
CA SER A 11 -13.72 1.41 0.49
C SER A 11 -13.49 2.13 -0.85
N PHE A 12 -12.78 1.51 -1.80
CA PHE A 12 -12.56 2.07 -3.13
C PHE A 12 -13.88 2.27 -3.88
N GLU A 13 -14.72 1.25 -3.91
CA GLU A 13 -16.03 1.31 -4.59
C GLU A 13 -16.95 2.34 -3.93
N GLN A 14 -16.99 2.37 -2.60
CA GLN A 14 -17.77 3.33 -1.82
C GLN A 14 -17.37 4.78 -2.11
N VAL A 15 -16.06 5.08 -2.11
CA VAL A 15 -15.56 6.46 -2.24
C VAL A 15 -15.52 6.94 -3.70
N LEU A 16 -15.20 6.05 -4.64
CA LEU A 16 -14.91 6.44 -6.02
C LEU A 16 -16.03 6.08 -7.00
N GLY A 17 -16.97 5.22 -6.62
CA GLY A 17 -18.18 4.89 -7.37
C GLY A 17 -17.99 3.88 -8.52
N TYR A 18 -16.85 3.20 -8.59
CA TYR A 18 -16.56 2.15 -9.58
C TYR A 18 -15.58 1.12 -9.01
N ALA A 19 -15.55 -0.07 -9.62
CA ALA A 19 -14.69 -1.17 -9.18
C ALA A 19 -13.20 -0.89 -9.43
N PRO A 20 -12.29 -1.27 -8.51
CA PRO A 20 -10.86 -1.23 -8.77
C PRO A 20 -10.49 -2.27 -9.83
N SER A 21 -9.52 -1.91 -10.68
CA SER A 21 -8.97 -2.80 -11.71
C SER A 21 -7.76 -3.59 -11.23
N HIS A 22 -7.08 -3.10 -10.19
CA HIS A 22 -5.87 -3.69 -9.64
C HIS A 22 -5.94 -3.72 -8.12
N ILE A 23 -5.38 -4.78 -7.54
CA ILE A 23 -5.07 -4.89 -6.13
C ILE A 23 -3.57 -5.11 -6.02
N ILE A 24 -2.89 -4.22 -5.30
CA ILE A 24 -1.45 -4.24 -5.10
C ILE A 24 -1.19 -4.38 -3.60
N GLN A 25 -0.14 -5.11 -3.25
CA GLN A 25 0.26 -5.34 -1.86
C GLN A 25 1.76 -5.13 -1.74
N ALA A 26 2.17 -4.42 -0.70
CA ALA A 26 3.57 -4.22 -0.35
C ALA A 26 3.78 -4.50 1.16
N PRO A 27 4.74 -5.35 1.53
CA PRO A 27 5.05 -5.60 2.93
C PRO A 27 5.83 -4.43 3.52
N GLY A 28 5.67 -4.22 4.83
CA GLY A 28 6.65 -3.50 5.62
C GLY A 28 7.95 -4.30 5.71
N ARG A 29 8.98 -3.67 6.25
CA ARG A 29 10.30 -4.31 6.44
C ARG A 29 10.94 -3.89 7.74
N VAL A 30 11.75 -4.78 8.29
CA VAL A 30 12.72 -4.47 9.35
C VAL A 30 14.12 -4.71 8.81
N ASN A 31 15.10 -3.97 9.33
CA ASN A 31 16.49 -4.26 9.09
C ASN A 31 16.97 -5.25 10.14
N LEU A 32 17.61 -6.34 9.73
CA LEU A 32 18.24 -7.28 10.68
C LEU A 32 19.60 -6.73 11.14
N ILE A 33 20.33 -6.09 10.22
CA ILE A 33 21.60 -5.41 10.44
C ILE A 33 21.88 -4.41 9.30
N GLY A 34 22.79 -3.47 9.52
CA GLY A 34 23.15 -2.42 8.57
C GLY A 34 22.33 -1.15 8.75
N GLU A 35 22.06 -0.75 9.99
CA GLU A 35 21.39 0.53 10.24
C GLU A 35 22.34 1.69 9.91
N HIS A 36 21.81 2.72 9.27
CA HIS A 36 22.55 3.93 8.91
C HIS A 36 23.70 3.75 7.92
N THR A 37 23.76 2.61 7.22
CA THR A 37 24.79 2.33 6.21
C THR A 37 24.32 2.58 4.78
N ASP A 38 23.01 2.52 4.53
CA ASP A 38 22.39 2.64 3.20
C ASP A 38 22.68 3.98 2.52
N TYR A 39 22.57 5.09 3.26
CA TYR A 39 22.90 6.42 2.74
C TYR A 39 24.41 6.72 2.70
N ASN A 40 25.26 5.73 3.02
CA ASN A 40 26.72 5.80 2.97
C ASN A 40 27.32 4.74 2.02
N ASP A 41 26.55 4.28 1.02
CA ASP A 41 26.96 3.22 0.07
C ASP A 41 27.38 1.89 0.74
N GLY A 42 26.90 1.63 1.95
CA GLY A 42 27.16 0.40 2.69
C GLY A 42 26.15 -0.72 2.42
N PHE A 43 26.44 -1.91 2.95
CA PHE A 43 25.52 -3.05 2.86
C PHE A 43 24.42 -2.99 3.92
N VAL A 44 23.26 -3.55 3.59
CA VAL A 44 22.11 -3.73 4.49
C VAL A 44 21.55 -5.15 4.36
N LEU A 45 20.93 -5.66 5.43
CA LEU A 45 20.21 -6.93 5.41
C LEU A 45 18.76 -6.76 5.89
N PRO A 46 17.87 -6.23 5.04
CA PRO A 46 16.45 -6.09 5.38
C PRO A 46 15.70 -7.40 5.21
N CYS A 47 14.58 -7.52 5.93
CA CYS A 47 13.62 -8.60 5.79
C CYS A 47 12.19 -8.04 5.77
N ALA A 48 11.38 -8.53 4.83
CA ALA A 48 9.96 -8.23 4.79
C ALA A 48 9.25 -8.88 5.99
N ILE A 49 8.28 -8.18 6.56
CA ILE A 49 7.46 -8.68 7.68
C ILE A 49 6.02 -8.93 7.22
N ASN A 50 5.22 -9.55 8.09
CA ASN A 50 3.81 -9.87 7.82
C ASN A 50 2.85 -8.69 7.95
N TYR A 51 3.34 -7.51 8.32
CA TYR A 51 2.60 -6.24 8.23
C TYR A 51 2.74 -5.67 6.82
N GLN A 52 1.67 -5.08 6.29
CA GLN A 52 1.60 -4.71 4.88
C GLN A 52 0.59 -3.61 4.63
N THR A 53 0.79 -2.92 3.51
CA THR A 53 -0.19 -2.01 2.92
C THR A 53 -0.78 -2.66 1.68
N VAL A 54 -2.11 -2.59 1.54
CA VAL A 54 -2.83 -3.04 0.34
C VAL A 54 -3.47 -1.82 -0.30
N VAL A 55 -3.40 -1.73 -1.64
CA VAL A 55 -3.98 -0.64 -2.41
C VAL A 55 -4.91 -1.22 -3.47
N ALA A 56 -6.14 -0.71 -3.50
CA ALA A 56 -7.05 -0.87 -4.63
C ALA A 56 -6.89 0.33 -5.58
N ALA A 57 -6.73 0.07 -6.87
CA ALA A 57 -6.46 1.10 -7.86
C ALA A 57 -7.19 0.88 -9.19
N ALA A 58 -7.53 1.98 -9.85
CA ALA A 58 -7.92 1.97 -11.26
C ALA A 58 -7.45 3.24 -11.96
N LYS A 59 -7.05 3.06 -13.22
CA LYS A 59 -6.62 4.16 -14.09
C LYS A 59 -7.81 5.07 -14.40
N ARG A 60 -7.54 6.37 -14.49
CA ARG A 60 -8.45 7.38 -15.02
C ARG A 60 -7.95 7.85 -16.39
N GLU A 61 -8.86 8.42 -17.17
CA GLU A 61 -8.54 8.99 -18.49
C GLU A 61 -8.07 10.45 -18.41
N ASP A 62 -8.13 11.06 -17.22
CA ASP A 62 -7.63 12.41 -16.94
C ASP A 62 -6.32 12.39 -16.15
N ASN A 63 -5.76 13.57 -15.89
CA ASN A 63 -4.53 13.75 -15.11
C ASN A 63 -4.81 13.95 -13.60
N ILE A 64 -6.00 13.59 -13.11
CA ILE A 64 -6.37 13.75 -11.71
C ILE A 64 -6.04 12.48 -10.95
N VAL A 65 -5.29 12.61 -9.86
CA VAL A 65 -5.04 11.51 -8.92
C VAL A 65 -5.89 11.72 -7.68
N ARG A 66 -6.73 10.73 -7.35
CA ARG A 66 -7.51 10.70 -6.11
C ARG A 66 -6.98 9.58 -5.22
N VAL A 67 -6.65 9.91 -3.98
CA VAL A 67 -6.11 8.97 -2.99
C VAL A 67 -6.93 9.08 -1.72
N VAL A 68 -7.29 7.93 -1.16
CA VAL A 68 -7.93 7.82 0.15
C VAL A 68 -7.14 6.84 1.00
N SER A 69 -6.96 7.15 2.27
CA SER A 69 -6.36 6.25 3.25
C SER A 69 -7.47 5.70 4.14
N VAL A 70 -7.73 4.39 4.03
CA VAL A 70 -8.82 3.71 4.75
C VAL A 70 -8.62 3.79 6.27
N ASP A 71 -7.37 3.77 6.73
CA ASP A 71 -7.01 3.77 8.15
C ASP A 71 -7.38 5.07 8.90
N TYR A 72 -7.68 6.17 8.19
CA TYR A 72 -8.05 7.45 8.80
C TYR A 72 -9.56 7.65 8.93
N GLY A 73 -10.39 6.65 8.61
CA GLY A 73 -11.85 6.75 8.75
C GLY A 73 -12.51 7.74 7.78
N ASN A 74 -11.83 8.08 6.69
CA ASN A 74 -12.28 9.04 5.66
C ASN A 74 -12.90 8.34 4.44
N ALA A 75 -13.27 7.06 4.57
CA ALA A 75 -13.85 6.23 3.52
C ALA A 75 -15.36 6.09 3.69
#